data_AF-A0AAU7PJ50-F1
#
_entry.id   AF-A0AAU7PJ50-F1
#
_cell.length_a   1.000
_cell.length_b   1.000
_cell.length_c   1.000
_cell.angle_alpha   90.00
_cell.angle_beta   90.00
_cell.angle_gamma   90.00
#
_symmetry.space_group_name_H-M   'P 1'
#
loop_
_entity.id
_entity.type
_entity.pdbx_description
1 polymer ?
#
loop_
_entity_poly.entity_id
_entity_poly.type
_entity_poly.pdbx_seq_one_letter_code
_entity_poly.pdbx_strand_id
1 'polypeptide(L)'
;MGDIQFVIHDYYDMLNLHKALLEAKFHESPDNVYVSGSPIVAKLYNELLDRLAECEAKKKGKENWTEWRKIKNQNFYKERAIDNIIHFSQWRTSDCQQKVDLIYNYFSPFNYTEDELSNLIYEIDNKF
;
A
#
# COMPACT_ATOMS: atom_id res chain seq x y z
N MET A 1 20.83 17.57 -15.61
CA MET A 1 20.58 17.12 -14.22
C MET A 1 21.54 15.98 -13.96
N GLY A 2 22.30 16.02 -12.86
CA GLY A 2 23.14 14.88 -12.49
C GLY A 2 22.27 13.67 -12.12
N ASP A 3 22.87 12.48 -12.10
CA ASP A 3 22.18 11.27 -11.66
C ASP A 3 21.76 11.43 -10.20
N ILE A 4 20.46 11.43 -9.93
CA ILE A 4 19.92 11.44 -8.57
C ILE A 4 19.98 10.01 -8.06
N GLN A 5 20.79 9.78 -7.02
CA GLN A 5 20.96 8.47 -6.40
C GLN A 5 20.37 8.47 -4.99
N PHE A 6 19.52 7.48 -4.71
CA PHE A 6 19.10 7.12 -3.36
C PHE A 6 19.66 5.73 -3.05
N VAL A 7 20.36 5.58 -1.90
CA VAL A 7 21.05 4.34 -1.55
C VAL A 7 20.50 3.81 -0.22
N ILE A 8 20.16 2.52 -0.23
CA ILE A 8 19.80 1.71 0.94
C ILE A 8 20.95 0.70 1.12
N HIS A 9 21.56 0.65 2.29
CA HIS A 9 22.79 -0.11 2.51
C HIS A 9 22.53 -1.57 2.89
N ASP A 10 21.48 -1.83 3.68
CA ASP A 10 21.21 -3.17 4.17
C ASP A 10 19.73 -3.50 4.35
N TYR A 11 19.49 -4.71 4.86
CA TYR A 11 18.16 -5.23 5.13
C TYR A 11 17.40 -4.40 6.18
N TYR A 12 18.09 -3.88 7.20
CA TYR A 12 17.46 -3.12 8.27
C TYR A 12 17.07 -1.72 7.81
N ASP A 13 17.83 -1.11 6.90
CA ASP A 13 17.41 0.12 6.21
C ASP A 13 16.07 -0.09 5.50
N MET A 14 15.95 -1.18 4.71
CA MET A 14 14.71 -1.51 4.03
C MET A 14 13.56 -1.78 5.00
N LEU A 15 13.82 -2.55 6.07
CA LEU A 15 12.80 -2.92 7.05
C LEU A 15 12.27 -1.69 7.78
N ASN A 16 13.14 -0.75 8.16
CA ASN A 16 12.71 0.47 8.85
C ASN A 16 12.04 1.46 7.89
N LEU A 17 12.46 1.52 6.62
CA LEU A 17 11.74 2.28 5.61
C LEU A 17 10.33 1.72 5.38
N HIS A 18 10.17 0.39 5.37
CA HIS A 18 8.86 -0.25 5.30
C HIS A 18 7.97 0.18 6.47
N LYS A 19 8.48 0.14 7.71
CA LYS A 19 7.71 0.58 8.90
C LYS A 19 7.27 2.03 8.77
N ALA A 20 8.17 2.93 8.36
CA ALA A 20 7.86 4.34 8.18
C ALA A 20 6.80 4.56 7.09
N LEU A 21 6.90 3.85 5.96
CA LEU A 21 5.90 3.94 4.87
C LEU A 21 4.55 3.34 5.27
N LEU A 22 4.56 2.26 6.05
CA LEU A 22 3.34 1.65 6.58
C LEU A 22 2.59 2.63 7.49
N GLU A 23 3.29 3.26 8.41
CA GLU A 23 2.71 4.26 9.30
C GLU A 23 2.18 5.47 8.53
N ALA A 24 2.96 6.00 7.58
CA ALA A 24 2.58 7.19 6.84
C ALA A 24 1.40 6.95 5.87
N LYS A 25 1.37 5.82 5.15
CA LYS A 25 0.28 5.53 4.19
C LYS A 25 -1.04 5.18 4.88
N PHE A 26 -0.96 4.48 6.01
CA PHE A 26 -2.13 4.01 6.75
C PHE A 26 -2.28 4.76 8.07
N HIS A 27 -1.95 6.06 8.08
CA HIS A 27 -2.27 6.92 9.21
C HIS A 27 -3.78 7.20 9.21
N GLU A 28 -4.39 7.25 10.40
CA GLU A 28 -5.85 7.46 10.55
C GLU A 28 -6.28 8.91 10.33
N SER A 29 -5.37 9.85 10.57
CA SER A 29 -5.59 11.30 10.40
C SER A 29 -4.33 11.95 9.83
N PRO A 30 -3.97 11.68 8.57
CA PRO A 30 -2.69 12.13 8.01
C PRO A 30 -2.70 13.66 7.80
N ASP A 31 -1.66 14.33 8.29
CA ASP A 31 -1.44 15.76 7.98
C ASP A 31 -1.21 15.97 6.47
N ASN A 32 -0.57 14.99 5.81
CA ASN A 32 -0.38 14.98 4.37
C ASN A 32 -1.15 13.83 3.72
N VAL A 33 -2.39 14.12 3.34
CA VAL A 33 -3.32 13.18 2.69
C VAL A 33 -2.80 12.63 1.34
N TYR A 34 -1.84 13.32 0.70
CA TYR A 34 -1.30 12.90 -0.59
C TYR A 34 -0.37 11.69 -0.49
N VAL A 35 0.09 11.31 0.71
CA VAL A 35 0.97 10.13 0.87
C VAL A 35 0.19 8.83 0.65
N SER A 36 -0.99 8.70 1.26
CA SER A 36 -1.82 7.50 1.19
C SER A 36 -2.22 7.16 -0.24
N GLY A 37 -2.68 8.16 -1.00
CA GLY A 37 -3.13 7.98 -2.39
C GLY A 37 -2.06 8.17 -3.48
N SER A 38 -0.79 8.40 -3.13
CA SER A 38 0.24 8.70 -4.13
C SER A 38 0.62 7.48 -4.97
N PRO A 39 0.53 7.55 -6.31
CA PRO A 39 1.00 6.48 -7.20
C PRO A 39 2.52 6.32 -7.16
N ILE A 40 3.26 7.40 -6.91
CA ILE A 40 4.73 7.35 -6.80
C ILE A 40 5.11 6.59 -5.53
N VAL A 41 4.48 6.92 -4.40
CA VAL A 41 4.75 6.24 -3.12
C VAL A 41 4.30 4.77 -3.21
N ALA A 42 3.13 4.50 -3.83
CA ALA A 42 2.66 3.13 -4.02
C ALA A 42 3.65 2.28 -4.83
N LYS A 43 4.19 2.82 -5.94
CA LYS A 43 5.22 2.15 -6.73
C LYS A 43 6.48 1.87 -5.90
N LEU A 44 7.04 2.91 -5.26
CA LEU A 44 8.27 2.77 -4.46
C LEU A 44 8.09 1.77 -3.32
N TYR A 45 6.91 1.75 -2.70
CA TYR A 45 6.65 0.87 -1.58
C TYR A 45 6.53 -0.59 -2.01
N ASN A 46 5.90 -0.86 -3.16
CA ASN A 46 5.89 -2.19 -3.75
C ASN A 46 7.32 -2.68 -4.07
N GLU A 47 8.14 -1.84 -4.72
CA GLU A 47 9.55 -2.18 -5.03
C GLU A 47 10.39 -2.47 -3.77
N LEU A 48 10.16 -1.72 -2.69
CA LEU A 48 10.81 -1.96 -1.40
C LEU A 48 10.44 -3.33 -0.82
N LEU A 49 9.15 -3.68 -0.83
CA LEU A 49 8.66 -4.96 -0.30
C LEU A 49 9.11 -6.14 -1.15
N ASP A 50 9.19 -5.98 -2.46
CA ASP A 50 9.74 -7.01 -3.36
C ASP A 50 11.21 -7.31 -2.99
N ARG A 51 12.04 -6.27 -2.78
CA ARG A 51 13.44 -6.43 -2.34
C ARG A 51 13.58 -7.04 -0.95
N LEU A 52 12.70 -6.68 -0.01
CA LEU A 52 12.64 -7.32 1.31
C LEU A 52 12.34 -8.81 1.18
N ALA A 53 11.34 -9.18 0.37
CA ALA A 53 10.96 -10.56 0.13
C ALA A 53 12.12 -11.38 -0.48
N GLU A 54 12.84 -10.83 -1.46
CA GLU A 54 14.03 -11.46 -2.05
C GLU A 54 15.15 -11.70 -1.04
N CYS A 55 15.37 -10.75 -0.11
CA CYS A 55 16.38 -10.88 0.93
C CYS A 55 16.03 -11.97 1.96
N GLU A 56 14.73 -12.18 2.20
CA GLU A 56 14.26 -13.14 3.20
C GLU A 56 13.96 -14.53 2.66
N ALA A 57 13.66 -14.66 1.36
CA ALA A 57 13.52 -15.97 0.70
C ALA A 57 14.76 -16.86 0.90
N LYS A 58 15.93 -16.25 1.15
CA LYS A 58 17.20 -16.93 1.41
C LYS A 58 17.42 -17.32 2.88
N LYS A 59 16.53 -16.93 3.81
CA LYS A 59 16.65 -17.15 5.26
C LYS A 59 15.49 -18.00 5.77
N LYS A 60 15.76 -19.20 6.30
CA LYS A 60 14.73 -20.07 6.92
C LYS A 60 14.15 -19.40 8.18
N GLY A 61 12.82 -19.44 8.34
CA GLY A 61 12.12 -19.04 9.57
C GLY A 61 11.71 -17.56 9.65
N LYS A 62 11.65 -16.86 8.52
CA LYS A 62 11.30 -15.43 8.46
C LYS A 62 9.91 -15.16 7.91
N GLU A 63 9.43 -13.94 8.13
CA GLU A 63 8.11 -13.46 7.75
C GLU A 63 7.85 -13.72 6.26
N ASN A 64 6.77 -14.44 5.97
CA ASN A 64 6.40 -14.72 4.58
C ASN A 64 5.77 -13.45 4.01
N TRP A 65 6.58 -12.56 3.42
CA TRP A 65 6.11 -11.32 2.81
C TRP A 65 4.99 -11.53 1.80
N THR A 66 4.98 -12.65 1.07
CA THR A 66 3.89 -13.01 0.15
C THR A 66 2.59 -13.23 0.89
N GLU A 67 2.63 -13.87 2.06
CA GLU A 67 1.45 -14.07 2.92
C GLU A 67 1.05 -12.78 3.63
N TRP A 68 2.02 -12.05 4.18
CA TRP A 68 1.79 -10.77 4.85
C TRP A 68 1.14 -9.76 3.91
N ARG A 69 1.53 -9.72 2.63
CA ARG A 69 0.95 -8.80 1.64
C ARG A 69 -0.50 -9.11 1.27
N LYS A 70 -1.07 -10.27 1.63
CA LYS A 70 -2.47 -10.56 1.29
C LYS A 70 -3.40 -9.66 2.10
N ILE A 71 -4.26 -8.88 1.44
CA ILE A 71 -5.12 -7.91 2.13
C ILE A 71 -6.05 -8.56 3.17
N LYS A 72 -6.50 -9.79 2.93
CA LYS A 72 -7.33 -10.58 3.86
C LYS A 72 -6.65 -10.85 5.22
N ASN A 73 -5.32 -10.76 5.27
CA ASN A 73 -4.55 -10.93 6.51
C ASN A 73 -4.33 -9.58 7.23
N GLN A 74 -4.79 -8.47 6.64
CA GLN A 74 -4.43 -7.10 7.01
C GLN A 74 -5.68 -6.23 7.26
N ASN A 75 -6.66 -6.77 7.99
CA ASN A 75 -7.95 -6.11 8.23
C ASN A 75 -7.80 -4.69 8.79
N PHE A 76 -6.86 -4.48 9.72
CA PHE A 76 -6.58 -3.17 10.30
C PHE A 76 -6.17 -2.13 9.24
N TYR A 77 -5.25 -2.48 8.33
CA TYR A 77 -4.81 -1.57 7.29
C TYR A 77 -5.85 -1.43 6.16
N LYS A 78 -6.63 -2.48 5.90
CA LYS A 78 -7.78 -2.42 4.99
C LYS A 78 -8.76 -1.34 5.43
N GLU A 79 -9.18 -1.34 6.70
CA GLU A 79 -10.12 -0.36 7.25
C GLU A 79 -9.57 1.07 7.09
N ARG A 80 -8.31 1.29 7.46
CA ARG A 80 -7.66 2.60 7.31
C ARG A 80 -7.56 3.07 5.86
N ALA A 81 -7.28 2.18 4.92
CA ALA A 81 -7.23 2.52 3.50
C ALA A 81 -8.61 2.95 2.99
N ILE A 82 -9.66 2.23 3.39
CA ILE A 82 -11.06 2.56 3.03
C ILE A 82 -11.43 3.94 3.58
N ASP A 83 -11.15 4.20 4.86
CA ASP A 83 -11.47 5.49 5.48
C ASP A 83 -10.71 6.63 4.77
N ASN A 84 -9.43 6.43 4.45
CA ASN A 84 -8.64 7.42 3.71
C ASN A 84 -9.17 7.68 2.30
N ILE A 85 -9.68 6.65 1.59
CA ILE A 85 -10.36 6.83 0.30
C ILE A 85 -11.63 7.66 0.47
N ILE A 86 -12.44 7.36 1.48
CA ILE A 86 -13.72 8.03 1.73
C ILE A 86 -13.53 9.52 2.02
N HIS A 87 -12.51 9.85 2.82
CA HIS A 87 -12.29 11.22 3.29
C HIS A 87 -11.48 12.09 2.32
N PHE A 88 -10.53 11.52 1.59
CA PHE A 88 -9.49 12.32 0.93
C PHE A 88 -9.34 12.08 -0.57
N SER A 89 -10.14 11.20 -1.15
CA SER A 89 -10.08 10.91 -2.59
C SER A 89 -11.28 11.49 -3.37
N GLN A 90 -11.19 11.39 -4.70
CA GLN A 90 -12.25 11.75 -5.64
C GLN A 90 -13.16 10.55 -6.00
N TRP A 91 -13.31 9.58 -5.08
CA TRP A 91 -13.99 8.30 -5.35
C TRP A 91 -15.38 8.46 -5.99
N ARG A 92 -16.24 9.32 -5.44
CA ARG A 92 -17.62 9.52 -5.91
C ARG A 92 -17.72 9.98 -7.38
N THR A 93 -16.71 10.69 -7.86
CA THR A 93 -16.65 11.21 -9.24
C THR A 93 -15.77 10.35 -10.14
N SER A 94 -15.18 9.27 -9.60
CA SER A 94 -14.28 8.40 -10.33
C SER A 94 -15.04 7.37 -11.16
N ASP A 95 -14.57 7.15 -12.39
CA ASP A 95 -15.02 6.01 -13.20
C ASP A 95 -14.46 4.67 -12.68
N CYS A 96 -14.85 3.57 -13.33
CA CYS A 96 -14.43 2.23 -12.92
C CYS A 96 -12.90 2.08 -12.90
N GLN A 97 -12.19 2.56 -13.92
CA GLN A 97 -10.74 2.42 -14.00
C GLN A 97 -10.05 3.29 -12.95
N GLN A 98 -10.53 4.51 -12.75
CA GLN A 98 -10.02 5.42 -11.73
C GLN A 98 -10.20 4.85 -10.32
N LYS A 99 -11.32 4.16 -10.04
CA LYS A 99 -11.52 3.45 -8.77
C LYS A 99 -10.52 2.31 -8.58
N VAL A 100 -10.22 1.55 -9.62
CA VAL A 100 -9.18 0.51 -9.58
C VAL A 100 -7.82 1.14 -9.27
N ASP A 101 -7.48 2.26 -9.92
CA ASP A 101 -6.23 2.97 -9.69
C ASP A 101 -6.14 3.53 -8.25
N LEU A 102 -7.25 4.05 -7.72
CA LEU A 102 -7.34 4.48 -6.33
C LEU A 102 -7.12 3.31 -5.37
N ILE A 103 -7.75 2.16 -5.59
CA ILE A 103 -7.50 0.98 -4.76
C ILE A 103 -6.02 0.59 -4.82
N TYR A 104 -5.42 0.51 -6.01
CA TYR A 104 -4.00 0.21 -6.14
C TYR A 104 -3.10 1.17 -5.34
N ASN A 105 -3.37 2.47 -5.42
CA ASN A 105 -2.58 3.48 -4.76
C ASN A 105 -2.73 3.46 -3.23
N TYR A 106 -3.96 3.37 -2.74
CA TYR A 106 -4.27 3.43 -1.31
C TYR A 106 -3.96 2.11 -0.58
N PHE A 107 -4.12 0.96 -1.26
CA PHE A 107 -3.88 -0.35 -0.65
C PHE A 107 -2.45 -0.84 -0.80
N SER A 108 -1.59 -0.16 -1.58
CA SER A 108 -0.17 -0.53 -1.66
C SER A 108 0.47 -0.59 -0.26
N PRO A 109 1.16 -1.69 0.10
CA PRO A 109 1.77 -2.68 -0.81
C PRO A 109 0.99 -4.00 -0.85
N PHE A 110 -0.27 -4.01 -0.43
CA PHE A 110 -1.06 -5.23 -0.34
C PHE A 110 -1.52 -5.75 -1.69
N ASN A 111 -1.62 -7.07 -1.77
CA ASN A 111 -2.11 -7.82 -2.91
C ASN A 111 -3.54 -8.31 -2.62
N TYR A 112 -4.34 -8.34 -3.67
CA TYR A 112 -5.72 -8.78 -3.64
C TYR A 112 -6.08 -9.49 -4.95
N THR A 113 -7.05 -10.40 -4.90
CA THR A 113 -7.63 -11.03 -6.08
C THR A 113 -8.61 -10.10 -6.78
N GLU A 114 -9.06 -10.48 -7.98
CA GLU A 114 -10.13 -9.75 -8.70
C GLU A 114 -11.45 -9.74 -7.91
N ASP A 115 -11.77 -10.84 -7.22
CA ASP A 115 -12.94 -10.92 -6.34
C ASP A 115 -12.79 -9.97 -5.14
N GLU A 116 -11.62 -9.93 -4.51
CA GLU A 116 -11.33 -9.01 -3.40
C GLU A 116 -11.39 -7.54 -3.87
N LEU A 117 -10.87 -7.24 -5.07
CA LEU A 117 -10.98 -5.91 -5.68
C LEU A 117 -12.44 -5.50 -5.88
N SER A 118 -13.25 -6.38 -6.47
CA SER A 118 -14.68 -6.12 -6.71
C SER A 118 -15.44 -5.89 -5.40
N ASN A 119 -15.12 -6.68 -4.37
CA ASN A 119 -15.69 -6.51 -3.04
C ASN A 119 -15.26 -5.19 -2.38
N LEU A 120 -14.01 -4.77 -2.54
CA LEU A 120 -13.52 -3.49 -2.03
C LEU A 120 -14.25 -2.31 -2.69
N ILE A 121 -14.42 -2.35 -4.02
CA ILE A 121 -15.18 -1.32 -4.75
C ILE A 121 -16.61 -1.24 -4.21
N TYR A 122 -17.28 -2.39 -4.09
CA TYR A 122 -18.64 -2.47 -3.56
C TYR A 122 -18.72 -1.97 -2.11
N GLU A 123 -17.78 -2.34 -1.25
CA GLU A 123 -17.74 -1.92 0.15
C GLU A 123 -17.59 -0.40 0.28
N ILE A 124 -16.71 0.22 -0.51
CA ILE A 124 -16.51 1.66 -0.50
C ILE A 124 -17.73 2.40 -1.09
N ASP A 125 -18.33 1.89 -2.18
CA ASP A 125 -19.52 2.48 -2.77
C ASP A 125 -20.72 2.52 -1.81
N ASN A 126 -20.86 1.53 -0.92
CA ASN A 126 -21.94 1.48 0.07
C ASN A 126 -21.68 2.30 1.35
N LYS A 127 -20.52 2.94 1.48
CA LYS A 127 -20.20 3.82 2.63
C LYS A 127 -20.54 5.29 2.38
N PHE A 128 -21.15 5.61 1.24
CA PHE A 128 -21.52 6.95 0.81
C PHE A 128 -23.02 7.15 0.71
#